data_AF-A0A353BTB3-F1
#
_entry.id   AF-A0A353BTB3-F1
#
_cell.length_a   1.000
_cell.length_b   1.000
_cell.length_c   1.000
_cell.angle_alpha   90.00
_cell.angle_beta   90.00
_cell.angle_gamma   90.00
#
_symmetry.space_group_name_H-M   'P 1'
#
loop_
_entity.id
_entity.type
_entity.pdbx_description
1 polymer ?
#
loop_
_entity_poly.entity_id
_entity_poly.type
_entity_poly.pdbx_seq_one_letter_code
_entity_poly.pdbx_strand_id
1 'polypeptide(L)'
;MKIGIPNALLHSYYMTFWKTFFEELGQEPIETPATNKAILDKGVRHSVPEICVPMKIYIGHVVELLDRQVDYVYIPRFVSIGRGDTFCPKFLGL
;
A
#
# COMPACT_ATOMS: atom_id res chain seq x y z
N MET A 1 -18.49 -0.63 1.69
CA MET A 1 -17.60 0.52 1.43
C MET A 1 -16.43 0.04 0.58
N LYS A 2 -15.84 0.92 -0.23
CA LYS A 2 -14.66 0.64 -1.04
C LYS A 2 -13.41 0.83 -0.21
N ILE A 3 -12.71 -0.27 0.07
CA ILE A 3 -11.46 -0.27 0.81
C ILE A 3 -10.31 -0.41 -0.19
N GLY A 4 -9.57 0.67 -0.40
CA GLY A 4 -8.40 0.70 -1.27
C GLY A 4 -7.21 -0.03 -0.64
N ILE A 5 -6.66 -1.00 -1.36
CA ILE A 5 -5.47 -1.76 -0.95
C ILE A 5 -4.32 -1.45 -1.92
N PRO A 6 -3.20 -0.86 -1.44
CA PRO A 6 -2.08 -0.53 -2.31
C PRO A 6 -1.29 -1.77 -2.72
N ASN A 7 -1.12 -2.00 -4.02
CA ASN A 7 -0.31 -3.09 -4.58
C ASN A 7 1.20 -2.79 -4.52
N ALA A 8 1.75 -2.72 -3.30
CA ALA A 8 3.17 -2.45 -3.05
C ALA A 8 3.69 -3.11 -1.76
N LEU A 9 5.02 -3.16 -1.62
CA LEU A 9 5.72 -3.73 -0.46
C LEU A 9 5.33 -5.22 -0.25
N LEU A 10 4.81 -5.57 0.93
CA LEU A 10 4.42 -6.94 1.27
C LEU A 10 3.04 -7.35 0.72
N HIS A 11 2.39 -6.48 -0.06
CA HIS A 11 1.06 -6.73 -0.61
C HIS A 11 0.94 -8.11 -1.28
N SER A 12 1.86 -8.47 -2.17
CA SER A 12 1.82 -9.74 -2.90
C SER A 12 1.81 -10.98 -1.99
N TYR A 13 2.38 -10.89 -0.79
CA TYR A 13 2.39 -11.98 0.19
C TYR A 13 1.09 -12.09 0.99
N TYR A 14 0.42 -10.96 1.26
CA TYR A 14 -0.73 -10.90 2.16
C TYR A 14 -2.05 -10.53 1.46
N MET A 15 -2.06 -10.29 0.14
CA MET A 15 -3.23 -9.82 -0.58
C MET A 15 -4.42 -10.77 -0.43
N THR A 16 -4.21 -12.07 -0.62
CA THR A 16 -5.29 -13.06 -0.47
C THR A 16 -5.92 -12.98 0.91
N PHE A 17 -5.11 -12.81 1.96
CA PHE A 17 -5.60 -12.68 3.32
C PHE A 17 -6.45 -11.41 3.50
N TRP A 18 -5.94 -10.24 3.09
CA TRP A 18 -6.65 -8.97 3.26
C TRP A 18 -7.92 -8.90 2.41
N LYS A 19 -7.85 -9.36 1.16
CA LYS A 19 -8.99 -9.40 0.26
C LYS A 19 -10.12 -10.24 0.86
N THR A 20 -9.83 -11.48 1.23
CA THR A 20 -10.84 -12.36 1.85
C THR A 20 -11.36 -11.79 3.16
N PHE A 21 -10.49 -11.24 4.02
CA PHE A 21 -10.91 -10.62 5.27
C PHE A 21 -11.93 -9.49 5.05
N PHE A 22 -11.69 -8.58 4.10
CA PHE A 22 -12.61 -7.48 3.83
C PHE A 22 -13.89 -7.94 3.12
N GLU A 23 -13.79 -8.92 2.21
CA GLU A 23 -14.95 -9.51 1.53
C GLU A 23 -15.90 -10.20 2.53
N GLU A 24 -15.37 -10.99 3.47
CA GLU A 24 -16.15 -11.65 4.52
C GLU A 24 -16.82 -10.66 5.49
N LEU A 25 -16.26 -9.45 5.63
CA LEU A 25 -16.87 -8.33 6.36
C LEU A 25 -17.89 -7.53 5.53
N GLY A 26 -18.24 -8.00 4.33
CA GLY A 26 -19.17 -7.34 3.42
C GLY A 26 -18.64 -6.03 2.81
N GLN A 27 -17.32 -5.85 2.78
CA GLN A 27 -16.66 -4.70 2.15
C GLN A 27 -16.19 -5.04 0.73
N GLU A 28 -15.91 -4.00 -0.06
CA GLU A 28 -15.43 -4.11 -1.44
C GLU A 28 -13.94 -3.71 -1.48
N PRO A 29 -13.00 -4.68 -1.45
CA PRO A 29 -11.57 -4.37 -1.58
C PRO A 29 -11.22 -3.99 -3.02
N ILE A 30 -10.63 -2.80 -3.20
CA ILE A 30 -10.17 -2.27 -4.49
C ILE A 30 -8.65 -2.25 -4.51
N GLU A 31 -8.05 -2.97 -5.43
CA GLU A 31 -6.60 -2.98 -5.61
C GLU A 31 -6.14 -1.97 -6.67
N THR A 32 -4.94 -1.42 -6.50
CA THR A 32 -4.25 -0.69 -7.55
C THR A 32 -3.64 -1.63 -8.60
N PRO A 33 -3.43 -1.16 -9.84
CA PRO A 33 -2.83 -1.98 -10.90
C PRO A 33 -1.36 -2.26 -10.59
N ALA A 34 -0.75 -3.16 -11.36
CA ALA A 34 0.69 -3.42 -11.25
C ALA A 34 1.50 -2.12 -11.36
N THR A 35 2.60 -2.03 -10.60
CA THR A 35 3.47 -0.86 -10.58
C THR A 35 3.96 -0.53 -11.99
N ASN A 36 3.72 0.71 -12.41
CA ASN A 36 4.15 1.24 -13.69
C ASN A 36 4.77 2.64 -13.52
N LYS A 37 5.28 3.21 -14.61
CA LYS A 37 5.93 4.52 -14.57
C LYS A 37 5.01 5.63 -14.05
N ALA A 38 3.73 5.62 -14.41
CA ALA A 38 2.79 6.64 -13.94
C ALA A 38 2.59 6.58 -12.42
N ILE A 39 2.49 5.38 -11.84
CA ILE A 39 2.42 5.21 -10.38
C ILE A 39 3.70 5.72 -9.70
N LEU A 40 4.87 5.36 -10.23
CA LEU A 40 6.13 5.85 -9.68
C LEU A 40 6.23 7.37 -9.77
N ASP A 41 5.86 7.97 -10.89
CA ASP A 41 5.90 9.42 -11.11
C ASP A 41 4.95 10.16 -10.15
N LYS A 42 3.75 9.62 -9.89
CA LYS A 42 2.85 10.10 -8.83
C LYS A 42 3.55 10.06 -7.47
N GLY A 43 4.15 8.93 -7.15
CA GLY A 43 4.93 8.72 -5.93
C GLY A 43 6.04 9.76 -5.74
N VAL A 44 6.84 10.01 -6.78
CA VAL A 44 7.93 11.00 -6.76
C VAL A 44 7.40 12.40 -6.53
N ARG A 45 6.29 12.80 -7.16
CA ARG A 45 5.70 14.14 -7.02
C ARG A 45 5.14 14.41 -5.63
N HIS A 46 4.60 13.39 -4.97
CA HIS A 46 3.92 13.51 -3.68
C HIS A 46 4.75 13.03 -2.48
N SER A 47 6.04 12.72 -2.67
CA SER A 47 6.93 12.27 -1.60
C SER A 47 8.09 13.22 -1.35
N VAL A 48 8.66 13.12 -0.15
CA VAL A 48 9.92 13.82 0.16
C VAL A 48 11.07 13.22 -0.67
N PRO A 49 12.04 14.04 -1.14
CA PRO A 49 13.11 13.57 -2.02
C PRO A 49 13.92 12.39 -1.45
N GLU A 50 14.15 12.38 -0.13
CA GLU A 50 15.02 11.46 0.61
C GLU A 50 14.38 10.10 0.92
N ILE A 51 13.11 9.89 0.57
CA ILE A 51 12.46 8.59 0.78
C ILE A 51 12.91 7.57 -0.29
N CYS A 52 13.04 6.30 0.10
CA CYS A 52 13.49 5.26 -0.82
C CYS A 52 12.44 4.95 -1.88
N VAL A 53 12.88 4.43 -3.02
CA VAL A 53 12.01 4.13 -4.18
C VAL A 53 10.79 3.25 -3.82
N PRO A 54 10.91 2.18 -2.99
CA PRO A 54 9.75 1.38 -2.60
C PRO A 54 8.65 2.18 -1.91
N MET A 55 9.02 3.16 -1.08
CA MET A 55 8.07 4.04 -0.41
C MET A 55 7.46 5.06 -1.37
N LYS A 56 8.23 5.54 -2.36
CA LYS A 56 7.67 6.38 -3.44
C LYS A 56 6.61 5.61 -4.21
N ILE A 57 6.89 4.35 -4.57
CA ILE A 57 5.92 3.48 -5.24
C ILE A 57 4.67 3.31 -4.36
N TYR A 58 4.84 3.03 -3.06
CA TYR A 58 3.71 2.90 -2.13
C TYR A 58 2.85 4.17 -2.08
N ILE A 59 3.46 5.34 -1.94
CA ILE A 59 2.76 6.64 -1.99
C ILE A 59 2.05 6.82 -3.33
N GLY A 60 2.68 6.43 -4.45
CA GLY A 60 2.06 6.47 -5.77
C GLY A 60 0.79 5.62 -5.86
N HIS A 61 0.78 4.43 -5.26
CA HIS A 61 -0.42 3.60 -5.17
C HIS A 61 -1.48 4.20 -4.26
N VAL A 62 -1.09 4.83 -3.15
CA VAL A 62 -2.04 5.57 -2.30
C VAL A 62 -2.69 6.70 -3.09
N VAL A 63 -1.92 7.49 -3.83
CA VAL A 63 -2.46 8.57 -4.70
C VAL A 63 -3.39 8.00 -5.77
N GLU A 64 -3.04 6.87 -6.39
CA GLU A 64 -3.92 6.18 -7.34
C GLU A 64 -5.26 5.75 -6.71
N LEU A 65 -5.27 5.30 -5.44
CA LEU A 65 -6.51 4.98 -4.73
C LEU A 65 -7.34 6.22 -4.41
N LEU A 66 -6.69 7.33 -4.05
CA LEU A 66 -7.35 8.61 -3.82
C LEU A 66 -8.01 9.12 -5.11
N ASP A 67 -7.33 9.03 -6.25
CA ASP A 67 -7.89 9.40 -7.56
C ASP A 67 -9.13 8.55 -7.92
N ARG A 68 -9.15 7.28 -7.47
CA ARG A 68 -10.29 6.35 -7.63
C ARG A 68 -11.42 6.58 -6.63
N GLN A 69 -11.27 7.53 -5.71
CA GLN A 69 -12.27 7.90 -4.71
C GLN A 69 -12.77 6.69 -3.90
N VAL A 70 -11.83 5.91 -3.37
CA VAL A 70 -12.16 4.87 -2.37
C VAL A 70 -12.60 5.50 -1.05
N ASP A 71 -13.46 4.83 -0.30
CA ASP A 71 -13.96 5.34 0.99
C ASP A 71 -12.85 5.34 2.05
N TYR A 72 -11.98 4.32 2.04
CA TYR A 72 -10.85 4.18 2.94
C TYR A 72 -9.63 3.61 2.22
N VAL A 73 -8.43 3.99 2.66
CA VAL A 73 -7.17 3.36 2.23
C VAL A 73 -6.62 2.52 3.36
N TYR A 74 -6.37 1.25 3.07
CA TYR A 74 -5.78 0.31 4.02
C TYR A 74 -4.24 0.44 4.02
N ILE A 75 -3.69 0.87 5.16
CA ILE A 75 -2.24 1.03 5.36
C ILE A 75 -1.78 0.07 6.48
N PRO A 76 -1.27 -1.13 6.13
CA PRO A 76 -0.79 -2.08 7.12
C PRO A 76 0.58 -1.68 7.67
N ARG A 77 0.69 -1.57 8.99
CA ARG A 77 1.97 -1.39 9.69
C ARG A 77 2.60 -2.74 10.04
N PHE A 78 3.69 -3.07 9.36
CA PHE A 78 4.46 -4.28 9.66
C PHE A 78 5.64 -3.95 10.56
N VAL A 79 5.71 -4.58 11.74
CA VAL A 79 6.82 -4.36 12.70
C VAL A 79 7.91 -5.42 12.54
N SER A 80 7.49 -6.67 12.41
CA SER A 80 8.36 -7.84 12.28
C SER A 80 7.56 -8.99 11.65
N ILE A 81 8.23 -9.77 10.80
CA ILE A 81 7.69 -11.01 10.22
C ILE A 81 8.42 -12.26 10.75
N GLY A 82 9.48 -12.08 11.54
CA GLY A 82 10.40 -13.13 11.96
C GLY A 82 11.07 -12.75 13.27
N ARG A 83 11.33 -13.74 14.13
CA ARG A 83 11.89 -13.47 15.46
C ARG A 83 13.29 -12.87 15.33
N GLY A 84 13.48 -11.66 15.86
CA GLY A 84 14.76 -10.95 15.83
C GLY A 84 14.91 -9.94 14.68
N ASP A 85 13.96 -9.89 13.74
CA ASP A 85 13.99 -8.97 12.61
C ASP A 85 13.03 -7.80 12.81
N THR A 86 13.41 -6.64 12.29
CA THR A 86 12.54 -5.46 12.21
C THR A 86 12.68 -4.80 10.84
N PHE A 87 11.62 -4.13 10.41
CA PHE A 87 11.65 -3.38 9.16
C PHE A 87 12.41 -2.07 9.28
N CYS A 88 12.75 -1.48 8.13
CA CYS A 88 13.44 -0.20 8.11
C CYS A 88 12.57 0.90 8.76
N PRO A 89 13.17 1.94 9.36
CA PRO A 89 12.41 2.98 10.07
C PRO A 89 11.33 3.66 9.21
N LYS A 90 11.57 3.78 7.90
CA LYS A 90 10.63 4.39 6.95
C LYS A 90 9.40 3.51 6.72
N PHE A 91 9.56 2.19 6.74
CA PHE A 91 8.44 1.26 6.59
C PHE A 91 7.68 1.08 7.92
N LEU A 92 8.39 1.13 9.05
CA LEU A 92 7.79 1.15 10.40
C LEU A 92 6.95 2.39 10.69
N GLY A 93 7.22 3.49 9.98
CA GLY A 93 6.54 4.78 10.12
C GLY A 93 5.30 4.96 9.25
N LEU A 94 4.88 3.93 8.50
CA LEU A 94 3.57 3.88 7.86
C LEU A 94 2.44 3.81 8.90
#